data_AF-A0A3D5GLG5-F1
#
_entry.id   AF-A0A3D5GLG5-F1
#
_cell.length_a   1.000
_cell.length_b   1.000
_cell.length_c   1.000
_cell.angle_alpha   90.00
_cell.angle_beta   90.00
_cell.angle_gamma   90.00
#
_symmetry.space_group_name_H-M   'P 1'
#
loop_
_entity.id
_entity.type
_entity.pdbx_description
1 polymer ?
#
loop_
_entity_poly.entity_id
_entity_poly.type
_entity_poly.pdbx_seq_one_letter_code
_entity_poly.pdbx_strand_id
1 'polypeptide(L)'
;MRALIAVDLLWLVPGRVGGSEEYAVRTLLSYGRHGSSDLRPVVFLSDQAAEEHPDLGRFFDLETRPLANQRRWRRVAAEMTWLAGRVRRLDAVHHFGGRIPIRTGRRVAVTVHDLQPLDHPENFS
;
A
#
# COMPACT_ATOMS: atom_id res chain seq x y z
N MET A 1 10.72 12.15 17.67
CA MET A 1 10.87 10.68 17.57
C MET A 1 10.31 10.29 16.22
N ARG A 2 11.06 9.60 15.34
CA ARG A 2 10.57 9.27 13.99
C ARG A 2 9.90 7.90 14.00
N ALA A 3 8.63 7.84 13.60
CA ALA A 3 7.87 6.59 13.51
C ALA A 3 8.06 5.94 12.13
N LEU A 4 8.35 4.64 12.10
CA LEU A 4 8.46 3.87 10.88
C LEU A 4 7.10 3.31 10.47
N ILE A 5 6.60 3.72 9.31
CA ILE A 5 5.27 3.36 8.84
C ILE A 5 5.38 2.43 7.64
N ALA A 6 4.89 1.20 7.78
CA ALA A 6 4.74 0.33 6.62
C ALA A 6 3.64 0.88 5.71
N VAL A 7 3.92 1.00 4.41
CA VAL A 7 2.92 1.34 3.39
C VAL A 7 2.73 0.12 2.50
N ASP A 8 1.54 -0.48 2.54
CA ASP A 8 1.22 -1.67 1.76
C ASP A 8 0.60 -1.31 0.41
N LEU A 9 1.38 -1.53 -0.65
CA LEU A 9 1.00 -1.40 -2.06
C LEU A 9 1.06 -2.75 -2.80
N LEU A 10 1.02 -3.90 -2.11
CA LEU A 10 1.06 -5.22 -2.78
C LEU A 10 -0.14 -5.46 -3.72
N TRP A 11 -1.19 -4.67 -3.60
CA TRP A 11 -2.37 -4.65 -4.47
C TRP A 11 -2.18 -3.89 -5.79
N LEU A 12 -1.18 -3.00 -5.87
CA LEU A 12 -0.97 -2.12 -7.01
C LEU A 12 -0.46 -2.94 -8.20
N VAL A 13 -1.31 -3.10 -9.21
CA VAL A 13 -0.97 -3.74 -10.49
C VAL A 13 -0.88 -2.61 -11.51
N PRO A 14 0.32 -2.22 -11.95
CA PRO A 14 0.47 -1.01 -12.76
C PRO A 14 -0.34 -1.06 -14.05
N GLY A 15 -0.96 0.06 -14.40
CA GLY A 15 -1.76 0.23 -15.62
C GLY A 15 -3.10 -0.51 -15.62
N ARG A 16 -3.47 -1.20 -14.53
CA ARG A 16 -4.75 -1.93 -14.43
C ARG A 16 -5.74 -1.39 -13.41
N VAL A 17 -5.27 -0.76 -12.34
CA VAL A 17 -6.12 -0.36 -11.20
C VAL A 17 -6.59 1.10 -11.30
N GLY A 18 -6.17 1.83 -12.34
CA GLY A 18 -6.68 3.15 -12.70
C GLY A 18 -6.46 4.20 -11.61
N GLY A 19 -7.53 4.92 -11.25
CA GLY A 19 -7.46 6.07 -10.32
C GLY A 19 -6.87 5.75 -8.94
N SER A 20 -7.04 4.52 -8.43
CA SER A 20 -6.46 4.14 -7.13
C SER A 20 -4.93 4.10 -7.15
N GLU A 21 -4.33 3.66 -8.26
CA GLU A 21 -2.86 3.69 -8.43
C GLU A 21 -2.36 5.13 -8.52
N GLU A 22 -2.97 5.94 -9.39
CA GLU A 22 -2.59 7.34 -9.56
C GLU A 22 -2.71 8.10 -8.22
N TYR A 23 -3.80 7.87 -7.48
CA TYR A 23 -3.97 8.43 -6.15
C TYR A 23 -2.87 8.00 -5.20
N ALA A 24 -2.61 6.69 -5.07
CA ALA A 24 -1.64 6.16 -4.11
C ALA A 24 -0.23 6.69 -4.40
N VAL A 25 0.20 6.64 -5.67
CA VAL A 25 1.51 7.11 -6.11
C VAL A 25 1.63 8.62 -5.91
N ARG A 26 0.66 9.43 -6.36
CA ARG A 26 0.72 10.89 -6.21
C ARG A 26 0.68 11.33 -4.75
N THR A 27 -0.12 10.67 -3.92
CA THR A 27 -0.17 10.95 -2.48
C THR A 27 1.19 10.69 -1.83
N LEU A 28 1.81 9.54 -2.13
CA LEU A 28 3.13 9.21 -1.61
C LEU A 28 4.19 10.19 -2.14
N LEU A 29 4.24 10.48 -3.44
CA LEU A 29 5.22 11.44 -3.97
C LEU A 29 5.03 12.85 -3.40
N SER A 30 3.79 13.29 -3.18
CA SER A 30 3.51 14.56 -2.50
C SER A 30 4.02 14.54 -1.06
N TYR A 31 3.80 13.44 -0.33
CA TYR A 31 4.35 13.24 1.01
C TYR A 31 5.89 13.21 0.99
N GLY A 32 6.52 12.58 0.00
CA GLY A 32 7.99 12.55 -0.12
C GLY A 32 8.59 13.95 -0.30
N ARG A 33 7.85 14.86 -0.95
CA ARG A 33 8.28 16.24 -1.21
C ARG A 33 7.98 17.20 -0.06
N HIS A 34 6.85 17.01 0.62
CA HIS A 34 6.30 18.03 1.54
C HIS A 34 5.88 17.48 2.90
N GLY A 35 5.96 16.16 3.10
CA GLY A 35 5.51 15.48 4.30
C GLY A 35 6.41 15.75 5.52
N SER A 36 5.88 15.47 6.70
CA SER A 36 6.65 15.59 7.94
C SER A 36 7.81 14.60 7.98
N SER A 37 8.94 15.02 8.55
CA SER A 37 10.05 14.10 8.82
C SER A 37 9.79 13.16 10.00
N ASP A 38 8.67 13.34 10.71
CA ASP A 38 8.30 12.52 11.87
C ASP A 38 7.79 11.13 11.49
N LEU A 39 7.24 10.96 10.27
CA LEU A 39 6.89 9.64 9.75
C LEU A 39 7.85 9.30 8.61
N ARG A 40 8.46 8.12 8.71
CA ARG A 40 9.31 7.56 7.66
C ARG A 40 8.60 6.35 7.05
N PRO A 41 8.02 6.50 5.85
CA PRO A 41 7.39 5.40 5.14
C PRO A 41 8.42 4.37 4.65
N VAL A 42 8.07 3.10 4.80
CA VAL A 42 8.72 1.96 4.13
C VAL A 42 7.67 1.32 3.24
N VAL A 43 7.88 1.36 1.92
CA VAL A 43 6.86 0.97 0.93
C VAL A 43 7.07 -0.48 0.51
N PHE A 44 6.02 -1.28 0.65
CA PHE A 44 5.98 -2.70 0.27
C PHE A 44 5.19 -2.86 -1.03
N LEU A 45 5.86 -3.29 -2.10
CA LEU A 45 5.29 -3.38 -3.44
C LEU A 45 5.88 -4.56 -4.24
N SER A 46 5.31 -4.87 -5.40
CA SER A 46 5.91 -5.87 -6.30
C SER A 46 7.11 -5.27 -7.05
N ASP A 47 8.01 -6.12 -7.54
CA ASP A 47 9.14 -5.66 -8.37
C ASP A 47 8.66 -4.86 -9.59
N GLN A 48 7.62 -5.36 -10.27
CA GLN A 48 6.97 -4.67 -11.39
C GLN A 48 6.48 -3.27 -11.01
N ALA A 49 5.89 -3.09 -9.82
CA ALA A 49 5.41 -1.80 -9.37
C ALA A 49 6.56 -0.84 -9.04
N ALA A 50 7.69 -1.35 -8.55
CA ALA A 50 8.88 -0.55 -8.30
C ALA A 50 9.56 -0.11 -9.62
N GLU A 51 9.56 -0.98 -10.62
CA GLU A 51 10.07 -0.69 -11.97
C GLU A 51 9.23 0.38 -12.68
N GLU A 52 7.89 0.30 -12.59
CA GLU A 52 6.99 1.28 -13.23
C GLU A 52 6.98 2.63 -12.50
N HIS A 53 7.21 2.65 -11.19
CA HIS A 53 7.19 3.86 -10.36
C HIS A 53 8.54 4.15 -9.68
N PRO A 54 9.62 4.37 -10.45
CA PRO A 54 10.98 4.53 -9.90
C PRO A 54 11.12 5.77 -9.00
N ASP A 55 10.25 6.78 -9.18
CA ASP A 55 10.22 7.97 -8.34
C ASP A 55 9.90 7.63 -6.87
N LEU A 56 9.16 6.55 -6.58
CA LEU A 56 8.92 6.13 -5.19
C LEU A 56 10.24 5.78 -4.50
N GLY A 57 11.16 5.13 -5.21
CA GLY A 57 12.48 4.76 -4.67
C GLY A 57 13.43 5.95 -4.48
N ARG A 58 13.10 7.13 -5.03
CA ARG A 58 13.85 8.37 -4.78
C ARG A 58 13.50 8.99 -3.43
N PHE A 59 12.29 8.77 -2.93
CA PHE A 59 11.79 9.38 -1.70
C PHE A 59 11.66 8.40 -0.52
N PHE A 60 11.54 7.09 -0.80
CA PHE A 60 11.20 6.10 0.19
C PHE A 60 12.10 4.87 0.14
N ASP A 61 12.24 4.22 1.29
CA ASP A 61 12.79 2.87 1.34
C ASP A 61 11.76 1.90 0.73
N LEU A 62 12.18 1.14 -0.27
CA LEU A 62 11.35 0.13 -0.91
C LEU A 62 11.74 -1.27 -0.45
N GLU A 63 10.76 -2.05 -0.03
CA GLU A 63 10.88 -3.50 0.11
C GLU A 63 10.04 -4.17 -0.97
N THR A 64 10.71 -4.78 -1.94
CA THR A 64 10.06 -5.41 -3.08
C THR A 64 9.98 -6.93 -2.94
N ARG A 65 9.04 -7.53 -3.67
CA ARG A 65 8.95 -8.98 -3.83
C ARG A 65 8.52 -9.33 -5.24
N PRO A 66 9.08 -10.40 -5.84
CA PRO A 66 8.52 -11.01 -7.03
C PRO A 66 7.09 -11.50 -6.74
N LEU A 67 6.09 -10.76 -7.20
CA LEU A 67 4.69 -11.04 -6.91
C LEU A 67 3.83 -10.85 -8.15
N ALA A 68 3.25 -11.95 -8.65
CA ALA A 68 2.19 -11.93 -9.64
C ALA A 68 0.86 -11.49 -9.00
N ASN A 69 0.78 -10.21 -8.61
CA ASN A 69 -0.34 -9.59 -7.92
C ASN A 69 -1.64 -9.52 -8.75
N GLN A 70 -1.57 -9.83 -10.05
CA GLN A 70 -2.74 -10.10 -10.90
C GLN A 70 -3.62 -11.23 -10.34
N ARG A 71 -3.00 -12.23 -9.68
CA ARG A 71 -3.71 -13.34 -9.03
C ARG A 71 -4.01 -12.96 -7.58
N ARG A 72 -5.27 -12.62 -7.29
CA ARG A 72 -5.75 -12.21 -5.95
C ARG A 72 -5.20 -13.09 -4.82
N TRP A 73 -5.27 -14.41 -4.95
CA TRP A 73 -4.83 -15.34 -3.90
C TRP A 73 -3.32 -15.27 -3.60
N ARG A 74 -2.47 -15.01 -4.61
CA ARG A 74 -1.02 -14.86 -4.41
C ARG A 74 -0.72 -13.61 -3.59
N ARG A 75 -1.41 -12.51 -3.90
CA ARG A 75 -1.31 -11.27 -3.12
C ARG A 75 -1.76 -11.51 -1.67
N VAL A 76 -2.93 -12.11 -1.47
CA VAL A 76 -3.42 -12.40 -0.11
C VAL A 76 -2.42 -13.26 0.67
N ALA A 77 -1.85 -14.30 0.05
CA ALA A 77 -0.83 -15.12 0.69
C ALA A 77 0.43 -14.30 1.05
N ALA A 78 0.87 -13.39 0.17
CA ALA A 78 2.01 -12.51 0.42
C ALA A 78 1.73 -11.53 1.59
N GLU A 79 0.53 -10.94 1.64
CA GLU A 79 0.08 -10.09 2.75
C GLU A 79 0.11 -10.87 4.08
N MET A 80 -0.45 -12.10 4.12
CA MET A 80 -0.56 -12.89 5.36
C MET A 80 0.75 -13.48 5.88
N THR A 81 1.77 -13.60 5.03
CA THR A 81 3.03 -14.29 5.37
C THR A 81 4.20 -13.32 5.39
N TRP A 82 4.54 -12.79 4.23
CA TRP A 82 5.75 -12.01 4.02
C TRP A 82 5.62 -10.59 4.56
N LEU A 83 4.51 -9.91 4.25
CA LEU A 83 4.23 -8.58 4.78
C LEU A 83 4.01 -8.64 6.29
N ALA A 84 3.16 -9.57 6.76
CA ALA A 84 2.88 -9.77 8.18
C ALA A 84 4.16 -9.95 9.04
N GLY A 85 5.17 -10.66 8.53
CA GLY A 85 6.45 -10.82 9.22
C GLY A 85 7.27 -9.52 9.32
N ARG A 86 7.22 -8.68 8.28
CA ARG A 86 7.98 -7.42 8.18
C ARG A 86 7.36 -6.29 8.98
N VAL A 87 6.04 -6.11 8.86
CA VAL A 87 5.31 -5.04 9.55
C VAL A 87 5.37 -5.14 11.07
N ARG A 88 5.60 -6.35 11.63
CA ARG A 88 5.79 -6.55 13.07
C ARG A 88 6.99 -5.79 13.65
N ARG A 89 7.95 -5.39 12.82
CA ARG A 89 9.15 -4.64 13.22
C ARG A 89 8.98 -3.12 13.11
N LEU A 90 7.86 -2.66 12.56
CA LEU A 90 7.56 -1.25 12.27
C LEU A 90 6.53 -0.72 13.28
N ASP A 91 6.27 0.59 13.28
CA ASP A 91 5.43 1.26 14.28
C ASP A 91 3.93 1.19 13.99
N ALA A 92 3.58 1.21 12.71
CA ALA A 92 2.24 1.04 12.19
C ALA A 92 2.28 0.54 10.74
N VAL A 93 1.12 0.13 10.23
CA VAL A 93 0.92 -0.19 8.80
C VAL A 93 -0.26 0.59 8.24
N HIS A 94 -0.08 1.12 7.04
CA HIS A 94 -1.10 1.78 6.26
C HIS A 94 -1.38 0.96 4.99
N HIS A 95 -2.56 0.36 4.92
CA HIS A 95 -3.03 -0.36 3.74
C HIS A 95 -3.77 0.60 2.80
N PHE A 96 -3.15 0.93 1.66
CA PHE A 96 -3.78 1.80 0.65
C PHE A 96 -4.84 1.07 -0.20
N GLY A 97 -4.90 -0.25 -0.14
CA GLY A 97 -5.78 -1.07 -0.98
C GLY A 97 -7.21 -1.25 -0.47
N GLY A 98 -7.68 -0.43 0.48
CA GLY A 98 -9.05 -0.52 1.02
C GLY A 98 -9.36 -1.77 1.84
N ARG A 99 -8.35 -2.55 2.22
CA ARG A 99 -8.52 -3.80 2.97
C ARG A 99 -7.47 -3.95 4.05
N ILE A 100 -7.88 -4.50 5.18
CA ILE A 100 -6.97 -4.91 6.25
C ILE A 100 -6.78 -6.43 6.14
N PRO A 101 -5.53 -6.92 5.98
CA PRO A 101 -5.22 -8.33 6.08
C PRO A 101 -5.69 -8.95 7.40
N ILE A 102 -6.16 -10.21 7.40
CA ILE A 102 -6.54 -10.91 8.63
C ILE A 102 -5.38 -10.95 9.63
N ARG A 103 -4.14 -11.09 9.14
CA ARG A 103 -2.92 -10.99 9.95
C ARG A 103 -2.22 -9.66 9.75
N THR A 104 -2.53 -8.71 10.62
CA THR A 104 -1.68 -7.54 10.88
C THR A 104 -1.38 -7.50 12.38
N GLY A 105 -0.11 -7.32 12.73
CA GLY A 105 0.34 -7.38 14.13
C GLY A 105 0.54 -6.02 14.81
N ARG A 106 0.13 -4.90 14.17
CA ARG A 106 0.46 -3.54 14.63
C ARG A 106 -0.73 -2.59 14.42
N ARG A 107 -0.62 -1.35 14.91
CA ARG A 107 -1.59 -0.27 14.65
C ARG A 107 -1.81 -0.14 13.14
N VAL A 108 -3.07 -0.08 12.73
CA VAL A 108 -3.46 -0.13 11.32
C VAL A 108 -4.19 1.15 10.91
N ALA A 109 -3.81 1.69 9.76
CA ALA A 109 -4.63 2.62 8.99
C ALA A 109 -5.01 1.96 7.65
N VAL A 110 -6.18 2.29 7.13
CA VAL A 110 -6.64 1.85 5.81
C VAL A 110 -7.20 3.05 5.07
N THR A 111 -6.87 3.18 3.78
CA THR A 111 -7.50 4.18 2.92
C THR A 111 -8.71 3.57 2.24
N VAL A 112 -9.86 4.22 2.37
CA VAL A 112 -11.09 3.86 1.64
C VAL A 112 -11.40 4.98 0.67
N HIS A 113 -11.46 4.65 -0.62
CA HIS A 113 -11.74 5.60 -1.71
C HIS A 113 -13.16 5.49 -2.26
N ASP A 114 -13.80 4.36 -2.01
CA ASP A 114 -15.09 4.05 -2.60
C ASP A 114 -16.23 4.54 -1.69
N LEU A 115 -16.91 5.58 -2.15
CA LEU A 115 -18.14 6.09 -1.54
C LEU A 115 -19.38 5.62 -2.31
N GLN A 116 -19.24 4.87 -3.41
CA GLN A 116 -20.38 4.39 -4.20
C GLN A 116 -21.37 3.56 -3.37
N PRO A 117 -20.97 2.76 -2.37
CA PRO A 117 -21.95 2.08 -1.52
C PRO A 117 -22.85 3.04 -0.73
N LEU A 118 -22.43 4.29 -0.52
CA LEU A 118 -23.20 5.33 0.16
C LEU A 118 -23.96 6.21 -0.84
N ASP A 119 -23.30 6.60 -1.94
CA ASP A 119 -23.85 7.55 -2.92
C ASP A 119 -24.77 6.86 -3.95
N HIS A 120 -24.49 5.59 -4.26
CA HIS A 120 -25.18 4.77 -5.26
C HIS A 120 -25.41 3.33 -4.76
N PRO A 121 -26.13 3.14 -3.64
CA PRO A 121 -26.37 1.82 -3.05
C PRO A 121 -27.08 0.85 -4.01
N GLU A 122 -27.82 1.35 -4.99
CA GLU A 122 -28.51 0.59 -6.03
C GLU A 122 -27.57 -0.28 -6.90
N ASN A 123 -26.29 0.07 -7.00
CA ASN A 123 -25.31 -0.70 -7.79
C ASN A 123 -24.82 -1.99 -7.09
N PHE A 124 -25.20 -2.20 -5.83
CA PHE A 124 -24.69 -3.30 -4.99
C PHE A 124 -25.80 -4.18 -4.38
N SER A 125 -27.03 -4.07 -4.90
CA SER A 125 -28.21 -4.85 -4.47
C SER A 125 -28.54 -6.01 -5.39
#